data_AF-A0AA92VTU2-F1
#
_entry.id   AF-A0AA92VTU2-F1
#
_cell.length_a   1.000
_cell.length_b   1.000
_cell.length_c   1.000
_cell.angle_alpha   90.00
_cell.angle_beta   90.00
_cell.angle_gamma   90.00
#
_symmetry.space_group_name_H-M   'P 1'
#
loop_
_entity.id
_entity.type
_entity.pdbx_description
1 polymer ?
#
loop_
_entity_poly.entity_id
_entity_poly.type
_entity_poly.pdbx_seq_one_letter_code
_entity_poly.pdbx_strand_id
1 'polypeptide(L)'
;MKKLFFSIAALALAASSNAQQVTAQEPEFIGSYCILTSDSTYVVLPKENGKVEKHQNKFSKFSKIAGAVSDLGFAGGMVGLSTGSMSGLETGVRVMGTAAGVGLAADAVNTLAGVEGMDIAFAGGKSAHSLKNDGKDIRLLIKAEKNDYDPMGIYRIVRFKASKKDRRIQWLTLQPAVLGSSDAQKKGYLAFSGHKYGSQSYLLTIPASELEPGEYGIIYMAVSSAQEIPFGTFSITK
;
A
#
# COMPACT_ATOMS: atom_id res chain seq x y z
N MET A 1 45.93 -19.67 -46.52
CA MET A 1 44.67 -20.37 -46.16
C MET A 1 44.67 -20.52 -44.64
N LYS A 2 43.97 -19.64 -43.89
CA LYS A 2 42.69 -19.93 -43.18
C LYS A 2 42.77 -21.30 -42.46
N LYS A 3 42.66 -21.44 -41.14
CA LYS A 3 41.55 -21.07 -40.22
C LYS A 3 42.10 -21.08 -38.76
N LEU A 4 41.95 -20.02 -37.96
CA LEU A 4 40.90 -19.79 -36.96
C LEU A 4 40.56 -20.99 -36.07
N PHE A 5 40.90 -20.93 -34.78
CA PHE A 5 40.01 -21.27 -33.66
C PHE A 5 40.39 -20.46 -32.39
N PHE A 6 39.48 -19.60 -31.98
CA PHE A 6 39.50 -18.81 -30.74
C PHE A 6 39.06 -19.69 -29.56
N SER A 7 39.82 -19.73 -28.47
CA SER A 7 39.44 -20.40 -27.23
C SER A 7 38.95 -19.40 -26.17
N ILE A 8 37.63 -19.33 -26.07
CA ILE A 8 36.80 -19.34 -24.85
C ILE A 8 37.39 -18.68 -23.59
N ALA A 9 36.87 -17.50 -23.26
CA ALA A 9 36.71 -17.03 -21.87
C ALA A 9 35.58 -15.98 -21.81
N ALA A 10 34.33 -16.40 -22.01
CA ALA A 10 33.16 -15.58 -21.69
C ALA A 10 32.56 -16.10 -20.38
N LEU A 11 33.16 -15.68 -19.27
CA LEU A 11 32.55 -15.80 -17.94
C LEU A 11 31.47 -14.72 -17.83
N ALA A 12 30.34 -14.92 -18.51
CA ALA A 12 29.16 -14.08 -18.30
C ALA A 12 28.57 -14.46 -16.95
N LEU A 13 28.85 -13.63 -15.95
CA LEU A 13 28.17 -13.61 -14.67
C LEU A 13 26.66 -13.53 -14.93
N ALA A 14 25.98 -14.68 -14.87
CA ALA A 14 24.56 -14.71 -14.60
C ALA A 14 24.40 -14.16 -13.18
N ALA A 15 24.26 -12.85 -13.05
CA ALA A 15 23.69 -12.25 -11.87
C ALA A 15 22.25 -12.77 -11.81
N SER A 16 22.05 -13.90 -11.15
CA SER A 16 20.73 -14.33 -10.71
C SER A 16 20.21 -13.22 -9.81
N SER A 17 19.40 -12.33 -10.37
CA SER A 17 18.46 -11.52 -9.61
C SER A 17 17.55 -12.50 -8.89
N ASN A 18 17.97 -12.93 -7.71
CA ASN A 18 17.13 -13.67 -6.77
C ASN A 18 16.01 -12.72 -6.39
N ALA A 19 14.95 -12.72 -7.18
CA ALA A 19 13.64 -12.31 -6.71
C ALA A 19 13.37 -13.22 -5.51
N GLN A 20 13.45 -12.66 -4.31
CA GLN A 20 13.41 -13.40 -3.06
C GLN A 20 12.07 -14.13 -2.98
N GLN A 21 12.07 -15.42 -3.33
CA GLN A 21 10.87 -16.19 -3.56
C GLN A 21 10.24 -16.53 -2.21
N VAL A 22 9.08 -15.93 -1.92
CA VAL A 22 8.28 -16.29 -0.74
C VAL A 22 7.80 -17.73 -0.89
N THR A 23 8.01 -18.53 0.15
CA THR A 23 7.64 -19.95 0.25
C THR A 23 6.61 -20.22 1.36
N ALA A 24 6.13 -19.18 2.02
CA ALA A 24 5.12 -19.26 3.07
C ALA A 24 3.83 -19.92 2.57
N GLN A 25 3.24 -20.79 3.38
CA GLN A 25 1.94 -21.40 3.04
C GLN A 25 0.84 -20.34 3.04
N GLU A 26 -0.20 -20.52 2.20
CA GLU A 26 -1.36 -19.63 2.24
C GLU A 26 -2.02 -19.67 3.63
N PRO A 27 -2.49 -18.54 4.19
CA PRO A 27 -3.20 -18.55 5.46
C PRO A 27 -4.50 -19.34 5.35
N GLU A 28 -4.89 -20.03 6.42
CA GLU A 28 -6.06 -20.93 6.38
C GLU A 28 -7.39 -20.15 6.31
N PHE A 29 -7.49 -19.02 7.01
CA PHE A 29 -8.75 -18.28 7.14
C PHE A 29 -8.85 -17.11 6.17
N ILE A 30 -9.97 -17.04 5.43
CA ILE A 30 -10.30 -15.92 4.54
C ILE A 30 -10.33 -14.60 5.32
N GLY A 31 -9.80 -13.55 4.70
CA GLY A 31 -9.67 -12.21 5.27
C GLY A 31 -8.57 -12.09 6.32
N SER A 32 -7.68 -13.08 6.46
CA SER A 32 -6.50 -12.95 7.33
C SER A 32 -5.48 -12.02 6.70
N TYR A 33 -5.07 -10.99 7.46
CA TYR A 33 -3.94 -10.14 7.11
C TYR A 33 -2.72 -10.67 7.84
N CYS A 34 -1.70 -11.12 7.13
CA CYS A 34 -0.49 -11.66 7.74
C CYS A 34 0.72 -10.84 7.31
N ILE A 35 1.62 -10.52 8.24
CA ILE A 35 2.94 -9.95 7.92
C ILE A 35 3.95 -11.08 7.88
N LEU A 36 4.72 -11.16 6.80
CA LEU A 36 5.82 -12.10 6.68
C LEU A 36 6.95 -11.71 7.64
N THR A 37 7.35 -12.65 8.50
CA THR A 37 8.52 -12.51 9.38
C THR A 37 9.78 -13.13 8.78
N SER A 38 9.60 -14.01 7.79
CA SER A 38 10.65 -14.59 6.96
C SER A 38 10.08 -14.95 5.59
N ASP A 39 10.85 -15.60 4.73
CA ASP A 39 10.34 -16.08 3.44
C ASP A 39 9.32 -17.21 3.58
N SER A 40 9.24 -17.90 4.74
CA SER A 40 8.35 -19.05 4.96
C SER A 40 7.38 -18.89 6.14
N THR A 41 7.55 -17.88 6.99
CA THR A 41 6.76 -17.67 8.19
C THR A 41 6.09 -16.30 8.24
N TYR A 42 4.96 -16.22 8.92
CA TYR A 42 4.20 -15.00 9.08
C TYR A 42 3.51 -14.92 10.44
N VAL A 43 3.08 -13.72 10.79
CA VAL A 43 2.24 -13.43 11.96
C VAL A 43 0.94 -12.80 11.50
N VAL A 44 -0.18 -13.24 12.07
CA VAL A 44 -1.50 -12.68 11.79
C VAL A 44 -1.66 -11.35 12.51
N LEU A 45 -2.09 -10.32 11.78
CA LEU A 45 -2.34 -9.00 12.32
C LEU A 45 -3.62 -8.98 13.16
N PRO A 46 -3.64 -8.20 14.26
CA PRO A 46 -4.88 -7.89 14.95
C PRO A 46 -5.83 -7.17 14.00
N LYS A 47 -7.10 -7.60 14.02
CA LYS A 47 -8.18 -6.93 13.31
C LYS A 47 -8.88 -5.99 14.26
N GLU A 48 -8.99 -4.74 13.86
CA GLU A 48 -9.68 -3.72 14.62
C GLU A 48 -10.73 -3.03 13.75
N ASN A 49 -11.89 -2.75 14.34
CA ASN A 49 -13.00 -2.11 13.64
C ASN A 49 -12.93 -0.60 13.86
N GLY A 50 -12.73 0.12 12.76
CA GLY A 50 -12.76 1.57 12.72
C GLY A 50 -14.20 2.07 12.71
N LYS A 51 -14.43 3.19 13.41
CA LYS A 51 -15.72 3.87 13.45
C LYS A 51 -15.65 5.14 12.61
N VAL A 52 -16.71 5.41 11.85
CA VAL A 52 -16.82 6.64 11.08
C VAL A 52 -17.17 7.80 12.00
N GLU A 53 -16.31 8.80 12.02
CA GLU A 53 -16.47 10.03 12.80
C GLU A 53 -16.30 11.26 11.90
N LYS A 54 -16.83 12.40 12.35
CA LYS A 54 -16.61 13.67 11.65
C LYS A 54 -15.12 13.97 11.60
N HIS A 55 -14.64 14.38 10.42
CA HIS A 55 -13.24 14.71 10.21
C HIS A 55 -12.75 15.79 11.19
N GLN A 56 -11.61 15.55 11.83
CA GLN A 56 -10.99 16.50 12.73
C GLN A 56 -9.72 17.10 12.12
N ASN A 57 -9.76 18.38 11.78
CA ASN A 57 -8.60 19.17 11.32
C ASN A 57 -7.50 19.35 12.40
N LYS A 58 -7.75 18.94 13.65
CA LYS A 58 -6.96 19.30 14.84
C LYS A 58 -5.59 18.60 14.98
N PHE A 59 -5.13 17.84 13.99
CA PHE A 59 -3.81 17.21 14.02
C PHE A 59 -2.91 17.68 12.87
N SER A 60 -2.52 18.95 12.95
CA SER A 60 -1.63 19.70 12.05
C SER A 60 -0.14 19.28 12.09
N LYS A 61 0.20 18.06 12.52
CA LYS A 61 1.59 17.67 12.84
C LYS A 61 2.21 16.55 11.99
N PHE A 62 1.63 16.19 10.85
CA PHE A 62 2.34 15.33 9.89
C PHE A 62 3.46 16.10 9.13
N SER A 63 3.47 17.44 9.24
CA SER A 63 4.38 18.32 8.49
C SER A 63 5.74 18.58 9.16
N LYS A 64 6.16 17.82 10.18
CA LYS A 64 7.42 18.10 10.92
C LYS A 64 8.43 16.96 10.98
N ILE A 65 8.25 15.90 10.20
CA ILE A 65 9.27 14.85 10.09
C ILE A 65 9.47 14.55 8.60
N ALA A 66 9.97 15.56 7.88
CA ALA A 66 10.70 15.38 6.63
C ALA A 66 12.02 16.11 6.84
N GLY A 67 13.12 15.41 6.56
CA GLY A 67 14.44 15.64 7.13
C GLY A 67 14.95 17.07 7.13
N ALA A 68 15.54 17.46 8.26
CA ALA A 68 16.78 18.21 8.17
C ALA A 68 17.76 17.38 7.33
N VAL A 69 18.49 18.06 6.45
CA VAL A 69 19.44 17.54 5.45
C VAL A 69 18.82 17.19 4.09
N SER A 70 18.52 18.23 3.32
CA SER A 70 18.95 18.32 1.92
C SER A 70 19.35 19.77 1.70
N ASP A 71 20.61 19.95 1.33
CA ASP A 71 21.34 21.21 1.36
C ASP A 71 20.74 22.35 0.53
N LEU A 72 21.09 23.55 1.00
CA LEU A 72 21.24 24.80 0.25
C LEU A 72 21.21 24.69 -1.28
N GLY A 73 20.29 25.43 -1.89
CA GLY A 73 20.47 25.96 -3.24
C GLY A 73 19.27 25.82 -4.15
N PHE A 74 18.38 26.83 -4.16
CA PHE A 74 18.14 27.65 -5.35
C PHE A 74 17.14 28.75 -5.00
N ALA A 75 17.61 29.98 -5.10
CA ALA A 75 16.79 31.17 -5.14
C ALA A 75 16.11 31.28 -6.51
N GLY A 76 14.86 31.75 -6.54
CA GLY A 76 14.35 32.49 -7.69
C GLY A 76 13.25 31.82 -8.52
N GLY A 77 12.11 32.51 -8.58
CA GLY A 77 11.26 32.64 -9.78
C GLY A 77 10.54 31.38 -10.28
N MET A 78 9.21 31.40 -10.33
CA MET A 78 8.47 32.13 -11.35
C MET A 78 6.97 32.05 -11.10
N VAL A 79 6.35 33.19 -11.34
CA VAL A 79 4.94 33.39 -11.66
C VAL A 79 4.75 33.01 -13.14
N GLY A 80 3.69 32.25 -13.46
CA GLY A 80 2.91 32.43 -14.68
C GLY A 80 2.94 31.35 -15.77
N LEU A 81 1.74 31.10 -16.31
CA LEU A 81 1.41 30.70 -17.70
C LEU A 81 1.66 29.21 -18.05
N SER A 82 0.82 28.48 -18.80
CA SER A 82 -0.37 28.78 -19.61
C SER A 82 -0.98 27.47 -20.16
N THR A 83 -2.32 27.39 -20.20
CA THR A 83 -3.17 26.98 -21.34
C THR A 83 -2.86 25.71 -22.17
N GLY A 84 -3.88 24.85 -22.32
CA GLY A 84 -4.22 24.26 -23.62
C GLY A 84 -3.95 22.76 -23.83
N SER A 85 -5.00 21.95 -23.63
CA SER A 85 -5.49 20.85 -24.49
C SER A 85 -4.56 20.09 -25.45
N MET A 86 -4.59 18.74 -25.40
CA MET A 86 -5.14 17.91 -26.50
C MET A 86 -5.18 16.43 -26.10
N SER A 87 -6.33 15.82 -26.32
CA SER A 87 -6.53 14.40 -26.56
C SER A 87 -5.58 13.86 -27.65
N GLY A 88 -4.96 12.70 -27.42
CA GLY A 88 -4.22 12.00 -28.48
C GLY A 88 -3.18 11.00 -28.00
N LEU A 89 -3.57 9.99 -27.24
CA LEU A 89 -2.89 8.68 -27.31
C LEU A 89 -3.85 7.56 -26.91
N GLU A 90 -4.89 7.37 -27.72
CA GLU A 90 -5.45 6.03 -27.91
C GLU A 90 -4.44 5.22 -28.72
N THR A 91 -3.57 4.47 -28.03
CA THR A 91 -2.89 3.34 -28.64
C THR A 91 -2.80 2.18 -27.64
N GLY A 92 -3.81 1.32 -27.70
CA GLY A 92 -3.55 -0.12 -27.72
C GLY A 92 -3.36 -0.84 -26.40
N VAL A 93 -4.48 -1.41 -25.91
CA VAL A 93 -4.53 -2.68 -25.18
C VAL A 93 -3.96 -2.68 -23.76
N ARG A 94 -4.84 -2.38 -22.80
CA ARG A 94 -4.96 -3.20 -21.58
C ARG A 94 -6.34 -3.06 -20.94
N VAL A 95 -7.38 -3.49 -21.66
CA VAL A 95 -8.69 -3.80 -21.05
C VAL A 95 -8.89 -5.31 -21.15
N MET A 96 -8.30 -6.02 -20.19
CA MET A 96 -8.76 -7.36 -19.82
C MET A 96 -8.85 -7.41 -18.29
N GLY A 97 -9.75 -6.61 -17.75
CA GLY A 97 -10.30 -6.81 -16.42
C GLY A 97 -11.68 -7.43 -16.62
N THR A 98 -11.82 -8.73 -16.33
CA THR A 98 -13.07 -9.49 -16.36
C THR A 98 -14.20 -8.67 -15.73
N ALA A 99 -15.37 -8.58 -16.37
CA ALA A 99 -16.52 -7.79 -15.90
C ALA A 99 -16.99 -8.12 -14.47
N ALA A 100 -16.70 -9.34 -13.98
CA ALA A 100 -16.93 -9.75 -12.58
C ALA A 100 -16.01 -9.02 -11.55
N GLY A 101 -14.91 -8.44 -12.05
CA GLY A 101 -13.94 -7.58 -11.40
C GLY A 101 -14.52 -6.25 -10.93
N VAL A 102 -15.30 -5.66 -11.83
CA VAL A 102 -15.79 -4.29 -11.73
C VAL A 102 -16.94 -4.19 -10.73
N GLY A 103 -17.78 -5.23 -10.60
CA GLY A 103 -18.91 -5.24 -9.65
C GLY A 103 -18.47 -5.13 -8.18
N LEU A 104 -17.59 -6.02 -7.71
CA LEU A 104 -17.13 -5.97 -6.31
C LEU A 104 -16.27 -4.75 -6.00
N ALA A 105 -15.43 -4.29 -6.94
CA ALA A 105 -14.69 -3.04 -6.77
C ALA A 105 -15.62 -1.82 -6.77
N ALA A 106 -16.70 -1.81 -7.56
CA ALA A 106 -17.68 -0.74 -7.57
C ALA A 106 -18.56 -0.75 -6.31
N ASP A 107 -19.02 -1.92 -5.85
CA ASP A 107 -19.81 -2.06 -4.62
C ASP A 107 -18.97 -1.71 -3.37
N ALA A 108 -17.69 -2.06 -3.39
CA ALA A 108 -16.69 -1.66 -2.40
C ALA A 108 -16.53 -0.15 -2.32
N VAL A 109 -16.35 0.49 -3.48
CA VAL A 109 -16.30 1.94 -3.59
C VAL A 109 -17.62 2.55 -3.11
N ASN A 110 -18.76 1.95 -3.41
CA ASN A 110 -20.08 2.48 -3.05
C ASN A 110 -20.32 2.55 -1.52
N THR A 111 -19.94 1.52 -0.76
CA THR A 111 -20.11 1.53 0.71
C THR A 111 -19.20 2.55 1.39
N LEU A 112 -17.96 2.67 0.93
CA LEU A 112 -17.00 3.63 1.46
C LEU A 112 -17.15 5.05 0.87
N ALA A 113 -17.89 5.23 -0.24
CA ALA A 113 -18.18 6.54 -0.82
C ALA A 113 -18.96 7.44 0.15
N GLY A 114 -19.85 6.87 0.95
CA GLY A 114 -20.56 7.62 2.01
C GLY A 114 -19.64 8.07 3.16
N VAL A 115 -18.41 7.56 3.21
CA VAL A 115 -17.39 7.88 4.21
C VAL A 115 -16.35 8.85 3.63
N GLU A 116 -16.49 9.27 2.37
CA GLU A 116 -15.55 10.20 1.72
C GLU A 116 -15.37 11.48 2.54
N GLY A 117 -14.11 11.80 2.84
CA GLY A 117 -13.72 12.97 3.62
C GLY A 117 -13.92 12.84 5.13
N MET A 118 -14.56 11.78 5.63
CA MET A 118 -14.76 11.50 7.06
C MET A 118 -13.53 10.84 7.69
N ASP A 119 -13.44 10.82 9.02
CA ASP A 119 -12.38 10.08 9.73
C ASP A 119 -12.85 8.66 10.04
N ILE A 120 -11.98 7.68 9.77
CA ILE A 120 -12.09 6.34 10.35
C ILE A 120 -11.22 6.32 11.60
N ALA A 121 -11.85 6.20 12.76
CA ALA A 121 -11.22 6.31 14.08
C ALA A 121 -11.18 4.96 14.81
N PHE A 122 -10.06 4.70 15.48
CA PHE A 122 -9.83 3.51 16.31
C PHE A 122 -9.51 3.95 17.74
N ALA A 123 -10.04 3.22 18.72
CA ALA A 123 -9.70 3.44 20.11
C ALA A 123 -8.26 2.99 20.39
N GLY A 124 -7.57 3.76 21.25
CA GLY A 124 -6.17 3.50 21.61
C GLY A 124 -5.17 4.10 20.63
N GLY A 125 -3.99 4.45 21.15
CA GLY A 125 -2.93 5.07 20.37
C GLY A 125 -2.03 4.10 19.61
N LYS A 126 -2.19 2.79 19.83
CA LYS A 126 -1.30 1.76 19.27
C LYS A 126 -2.05 0.48 18.93
N SER A 127 -1.62 -0.17 17.85
CA SER A 127 -1.96 -1.57 17.58
C SER A 127 -1.31 -2.51 18.60
N ALA A 128 -1.93 -3.67 18.84
CA ALA A 128 -1.37 -4.73 19.67
C ALA A 128 -0.14 -5.42 19.05
N HIS A 129 0.08 -5.26 17.74
CA HIS A 129 1.24 -5.83 17.05
C HIS A 129 2.25 -4.74 16.71
N SER A 130 3.52 -4.97 17.05
CA SER A 130 4.63 -4.05 16.80
C SER A 130 5.78 -4.75 16.08
N LEU A 131 6.31 -4.06 15.08
CA LEU A 131 7.47 -4.46 14.30
C LEU A 131 8.58 -3.43 14.53
N LYS A 132 9.83 -3.88 14.54
CA LYS A 132 10.98 -2.97 14.52
C LYS A 132 11.21 -2.50 13.09
N ASN A 133 11.54 -1.23 12.92
CA ASN A 133 12.03 -0.74 11.64
C ASN A 133 13.45 -1.25 11.39
N ASP A 134 13.59 -2.24 10.52
CA ASP A 134 14.87 -2.80 10.11
C ASP A 134 15.36 -2.24 8.76
N GLY A 135 14.70 -1.20 8.24
CA GLY A 135 14.99 -0.58 6.96
C GLY A 135 14.67 -1.45 5.75
N LYS A 136 13.91 -2.55 5.93
CA LYS A 136 13.49 -3.42 4.84
C LYS A 136 12.02 -3.23 4.50
N ASP A 137 11.65 -3.73 3.33
CA ASP A 137 10.27 -3.80 2.88
C ASP A 137 9.44 -4.70 3.80
N ILE A 138 8.19 -4.32 4.03
CA ILE A 138 7.20 -5.17 4.70
C ILE A 138 6.39 -5.91 3.64
N ARG A 139 6.32 -7.23 3.77
CA ARG A 139 5.49 -8.09 2.91
C ARG A 139 4.25 -8.57 3.67
N LEU A 140 3.09 -8.39 3.06
CA LEU A 140 1.79 -8.79 3.57
C LEU A 140 1.25 -9.94 2.74
N LEU A 141 0.95 -11.07 3.38
CA LEU A 141 0.27 -12.21 2.78
C LEU A 141 -1.20 -12.20 3.25
N ILE A 142 -2.12 -12.06 2.31
CA ILE A 142 -3.54 -11.87 2.62
C ILE A 142 -4.35 -12.98 1.98
N LYS A 143 -5.06 -13.74 2.79
CA LYS A 143 -5.98 -14.76 2.30
C LYS A 143 -7.30 -14.13 1.85
N ALA A 144 -7.74 -14.46 0.65
CA ALA A 144 -9.01 -14.05 0.07
C ALA A 144 -9.88 -15.27 -0.29
N GLU A 145 -11.12 -15.03 -0.70
CA GLU A 145 -12.00 -16.07 -1.28
C GLU A 145 -11.51 -16.52 -2.65
N LYS A 146 -11.05 -15.56 -3.45
CA LYS A 146 -10.43 -15.75 -4.77
C LYS A 146 -9.45 -14.62 -5.02
N ASN A 147 -8.44 -14.85 -5.85
CA ASN A 147 -7.40 -13.87 -6.14
C ASN A 147 -7.49 -13.26 -7.56
N ASP A 148 -8.71 -13.16 -8.10
CA ASP A 148 -8.94 -12.75 -9.49
C ASP A 148 -8.98 -11.24 -9.75
N TYR A 149 -8.95 -10.45 -8.69
CA TYR A 149 -8.93 -8.99 -8.75
C TYR A 149 -7.51 -8.44 -8.66
N ASP A 150 -7.28 -7.26 -9.23
CA ASP A 150 -6.03 -6.51 -9.00
C ASP A 150 -5.98 -6.04 -7.54
N PRO A 151 -4.98 -6.47 -6.72
CA PRO A 151 -4.88 -6.06 -5.32
C PRO A 151 -4.74 -4.55 -5.13
N MET A 152 -4.18 -3.81 -6.11
CA MET A 152 -4.12 -2.35 -6.05
C MET A 152 -5.50 -1.70 -6.16
N GLY A 153 -6.45 -2.37 -6.80
CA GLY A 153 -7.84 -1.93 -6.93
C GLY A 153 -8.67 -2.12 -5.66
N ILE A 154 -8.31 -3.10 -4.82
CA ILE A 154 -9.17 -3.57 -3.72
C ILE A 154 -8.58 -3.41 -2.32
N TYR A 155 -7.30 -3.09 -2.17
CA TYR A 155 -6.67 -2.84 -0.87
C TYR A 155 -6.17 -1.41 -0.73
N ARG A 156 -6.23 -0.87 0.49
CA ARG A 156 -5.54 0.37 0.85
C ARG A 156 -4.66 0.12 2.07
N ILE A 157 -3.47 0.71 2.06
CA ILE A 157 -2.55 0.71 3.19
C ILE A 157 -2.38 2.16 3.61
N VAL A 158 -2.58 2.41 4.90
CA VAL A 158 -2.60 3.77 5.46
C VAL A 158 -1.72 3.87 6.69
N ARG A 159 -1.16 5.05 6.90
CA ARG A 159 -0.54 5.49 8.14
C ARG A 159 -1.53 6.35 8.90
N PHE A 160 -1.89 5.92 10.09
CA PHE A 160 -2.80 6.64 10.95
C PHE A 160 -2.12 7.88 11.55
N LYS A 161 -2.92 8.93 11.75
CA LYS A 161 -2.61 10.00 12.69
C LYS A 161 -2.95 9.50 14.09
N ALA A 162 -1.93 9.10 14.84
CA ALA A 162 -2.09 8.56 16.19
C ALA A 162 -1.97 9.65 17.28
N SER A 163 -2.76 9.49 18.33
CA SER A 163 -2.69 10.22 19.59
C SER A 163 -2.52 9.24 20.76
N LYS A 164 -2.53 9.72 22.02
CA LYS A 164 -2.54 8.80 23.17
C LYS A 164 -3.85 8.02 23.31
N LYS A 165 -4.97 8.59 22.84
CA LYS A 165 -6.32 8.09 23.10
C LYS A 165 -6.93 7.35 21.91
N ASP A 166 -6.53 7.71 20.71
CA ASP A 166 -7.10 7.22 19.47
C ASP A 166 -6.08 7.30 18.34
N ARG A 167 -6.44 6.70 17.20
CA ARG A 167 -5.74 6.88 15.93
C ARG A 167 -6.75 6.95 14.80
N ARG A 168 -6.46 7.79 13.80
CA ARG A 168 -7.43 8.20 12.78
C ARG A 168 -6.81 8.24 11.38
N ILE A 169 -7.61 7.99 10.36
CA ILE A 169 -7.29 8.29 8.97
C ILE A 169 -8.48 9.01 8.34
N GLN A 170 -8.22 10.09 7.60
CA GLN A 170 -9.26 10.69 6.77
C GLN A 170 -9.45 9.80 5.55
N TRP A 171 -10.65 9.29 5.36
CA TRP A 171 -10.95 8.44 4.22
C TRP A 171 -11.06 9.27 2.94
N LEU A 172 -10.30 8.86 1.93
CA LEU A 172 -10.26 9.41 0.58
C LEU A 172 -10.34 8.27 -0.43
N THR A 173 -11.21 8.44 -1.42
CA THR A 173 -11.38 7.48 -2.51
C THR A 173 -10.32 7.76 -3.57
N LEU A 174 -9.14 7.16 -3.35
CA LEU A 174 -8.02 7.26 -4.28
C LEU A 174 -8.10 6.19 -5.37
N GLN A 175 -7.85 6.58 -6.61
CA GLN A 175 -7.64 5.63 -7.71
C GLN A 175 -6.28 4.92 -7.55
N PRO A 176 -6.12 3.68 -8.03
CA PRO A 176 -4.84 2.96 -7.94
C PRO A 176 -3.66 3.75 -8.52
N ALA A 177 -3.87 4.47 -9.62
CA ALA A 177 -2.85 5.28 -10.29
C ALA A 177 -2.26 6.41 -9.43
N VAL A 178 -2.94 6.83 -8.36
CA VAL A 178 -2.49 7.96 -7.51
C VAL A 178 -1.98 7.54 -6.13
N LEU A 179 -2.00 6.24 -5.78
CA LEU A 179 -1.59 5.76 -4.45
C LEU A 179 -0.12 6.05 -4.10
N GLY A 180 0.76 6.15 -5.10
CA GLY A 180 2.17 6.54 -4.92
C GLY A 180 2.45 8.03 -5.12
N SER A 181 1.42 8.87 -5.26
CA SER A 181 1.62 10.30 -5.41
C SER A 181 2.04 10.95 -4.09
N SER A 182 2.81 12.04 -4.16
CA SER A 182 3.20 12.78 -2.97
C SER A 182 2.02 13.39 -2.22
N ASP A 183 0.87 13.61 -2.88
CA ASP A 183 -0.35 14.06 -2.20
C ASP A 183 -0.98 12.93 -1.38
N ALA A 184 -1.13 11.73 -1.96
CA ALA A 184 -1.62 10.55 -1.25
C ALA A 184 -0.78 10.24 0.00
N GLN A 185 0.55 10.26 -0.13
CA GLN A 185 1.48 10.08 0.98
C GLN A 185 1.28 11.12 2.10
N LYS A 186 1.13 12.41 1.76
CA LYS A 186 0.84 13.48 2.73
C LYS A 186 -0.50 13.29 3.44
N LYS A 187 -1.46 12.63 2.80
CA LYS A 187 -2.75 12.26 3.39
C LYS A 187 -2.71 10.98 4.22
N GLY A 188 -1.58 10.27 4.22
CA GLY A 188 -1.38 9.04 4.99
C GLY A 188 -1.68 7.77 4.20
N TYR A 189 -1.73 7.81 2.87
CA TYR A 189 -1.85 6.62 2.03
C TYR A 189 -0.49 6.20 1.53
N LEU A 190 -0.18 4.91 1.64
CA LEU A 190 1.13 4.38 1.27
C LEU A 190 1.11 3.86 -0.16
N ALA A 191 2.24 4.03 -0.85
CA ALA A 191 2.55 3.24 -2.03
C ALA A 191 2.78 1.77 -1.62
N PHE A 192 2.33 0.86 -2.47
CA PHE A 192 2.65 -0.56 -2.35
C PHE A 192 2.59 -1.20 -3.74
N SER A 193 3.15 -2.39 -3.86
CA SER A 193 2.91 -3.27 -5.00
C SER A 193 2.18 -4.53 -4.54
N GLY A 194 1.42 -5.17 -5.41
CA GLY A 194 0.70 -6.38 -5.07
C GLY A 194 0.55 -7.31 -6.25
N HIS A 195 0.56 -8.61 -5.99
CA HIS A 195 0.32 -9.64 -7.00
C HIS A 195 -0.41 -10.84 -6.39
N LYS A 196 -0.94 -11.71 -7.26
CA LYS A 196 -1.56 -12.96 -6.86
C LYS A 196 -0.52 -13.86 -6.20
N TYR A 197 -0.93 -14.57 -5.16
CA TYR A 197 -0.12 -15.57 -4.46
C TYR A 197 -0.94 -16.84 -4.28
N GLY A 198 -0.38 -17.97 -4.69
CA GLY A 198 -1.08 -19.26 -4.63
C GLY A 198 -2.42 -19.23 -5.37
N SER A 199 -3.39 -19.95 -4.81
CA SER A 199 -4.72 -20.12 -5.40
C SER A 199 -5.72 -19.05 -4.95
N GLN A 200 -5.55 -18.52 -3.73
CA GLN A 200 -6.56 -17.70 -3.09
C GLN A 200 -5.97 -16.59 -2.22
N SER A 201 -4.72 -16.20 -2.44
CA SER A 201 -4.07 -15.16 -1.65
C SER A 201 -3.48 -14.05 -2.53
N TYR A 202 -3.12 -12.97 -1.87
CA TYR A 202 -2.35 -11.87 -2.43
C TYR A 202 -1.08 -11.67 -1.63
N LEU A 203 0.00 -11.34 -2.32
CA LEU A 203 1.25 -10.89 -1.71
C LEU A 203 1.43 -9.41 -2.04
N LEU A 204 1.41 -8.56 -1.01
CA LEU A 204 1.62 -7.13 -1.12
C LEU A 204 2.98 -6.77 -0.51
N THR A 205 3.67 -5.80 -1.11
CA THR A 205 4.96 -5.31 -0.64
C THR A 205 4.88 -3.80 -0.44
N ILE A 206 5.14 -3.37 0.79
CA ILE A 206 5.31 -1.97 1.16
C ILE A 206 6.82 -1.68 1.14
N PRO A 207 7.28 -0.75 0.29
CA PRO A 207 8.70 -0.43 0.21
C PRO A 207 9.19 0.26 1.47
N ALA A 208 10.44 0.02 1.87
CA ALA A 208 11.05 0.59 3.07
C ALA A 208 10.97 2.13 3.14
N SER A 209 10.96 2.81 1.99
CA SER A 209 10.82 4.26 1.88
C SER A 209 9.50 4.81 2.44
N GLU A 210 8.47 3.97 2.57
CA GLU A 210 7.15 4.32 3.14
C GLU A 210 7.06 4.01 4.65
N LEU A 211 8.07 3.32 5.19
CA LEU A 211 8.04 2.70 6.51
C LEU A 211 8.82 3.52 7.54
N GLU A 212 8.17 4.58 8.02
CA GLU A 212 8.64 5.33 9.17
C GLU A 212 8.04 4.79 10.48
N PRO A 213 8.61 5.11 11.66
CA PRO A 213 7.96 4.82 12.92
C PRO A 213 6.54 5.42 12.99
N GLY A 214 5.54 4.61 13.35
CA GLY A 214 4.14 5.02 13.33
C GLY A 214 3.14 3.88 13.44
N GLU A 215 1.86 4.23 13.30
CA GLU A 215 0.74 3.29 13.33
C GLU A 215 0.16 3.12 11.93
N TYR A 216 -0.10 1.88 11.55
CA TYR A 216 -0.46 1.50 10.20
C TYR A 216 -1.68 0.59 10.17
N GLY A 217 -2.38 0.62 9.05
CA GLY A 217 -3.54 -0.23 8.82
C GLY A 217 -3.64 -0.65 7.37
N ILE A 218 -4.14 -1.86 7.15
CA ILE A 218 -4.56 -2.36 5.85
C ILE A 218 -6.06 -2.67 5.87
N ILE A 219 -6.74 -2.27 4.80
CA ILE A 219 -8.18 -2.49 4.61
C ILE A 219 -8.45 -3.12 3.25
N TYR A 220 -9.35 -4.09 3.24
CA TYR A 220 -10.04 -4.54 2.03
C TYR A 220 -11.24 -3.62 1.77
N MET A 221 -11.26 -2.96 0.61
CA MET A 221 -12.22 -1.89 0.34
C MET A 221 -13.67 -2.39 0.25
N ALA A 222 -13.91 -3.67 -0.05
CA ALA A 222 -15.26 -4.24 -0.08
C ALA A 222 -15.76 -4.55 1.33
N VAL A 223 -16.03 -3.50 2.09
CA VAL A 223 -16.58 -3.63 3.44
C VAL A 223 -18.09 -3.83 3.38
N SER A 224 -18.60 -4.66 4.27
CA SER A 224 -20.04 -4.97 4.34
C SER A 224 -20.87 -3.87 4.99
N SER A 225 -20.24 -2.93 5.73
CA SER A 225 -20.91 -1.84 6.43
C SER A 225 -19.94 -0.67 6.68
N ALA A 226 -20.46 0.56 6.63
CA ALA A 226 -19.73 1.77 7.03
C ALA A 226 -19.73 2.00 8.56
N GLN A 227 -20.46 1.19 9.34
CA GLN A 227 -20.53 1.34 10.81
C GLN A 227 -19.30 0.77 11.51
N GLU A 228 -18.76 -0.33 10.97
CA GLU A 228 -17.57 -1.01 11.47
C GLU A 228 -16.69 -1.39 10.29
N ILE A 229 -15.57 -0.70 10.15
CA ILE A 229 -14.67 -0.85 9.01
C ILE A 229 -13.44 -1.64 9.48
N PRO A 230 -13.29 -2.92 9.11
CA PRO A 230 -12.22 -3.76 9.63
C PRO A 230 -10.86 -3.42 8.99
N PHE A 231 -9.86 -3.19 9.83
CA PHE A 231 -8.46 -3.04 9.43
C PHE A 231 -7.60 -4.10 10.09
N GLY A 232 -6.66 -4.68 9.33
CA GLY A 232 -5.48 -5.30 9.93
C GLY A 232 -4.54 -4.19 10.39
N THR A 233 -4.22 -4.12 11.68
CA THR A 233 -3.42 -3.02 12.24
C THR A 233 -2.04 -3.50 12.68
N PHE A 234 -1.04 -2.62 12.57
CA PHE A 234 0.30 -2.86 13.11
C PHE A 234 0.99 -1.54 13.40
N SER A 235 2.03 -1.60 14.21
CA SER A 235 2.88 -0.47 14.54
C SER A 235 4.32 -0.73 14.13
N ILE A 236 5.02 0.32 13.71
CA ILE A 236 6.45 0.31 13.44
C ILE A 236 7.14 1.13 14.53
N THR A 237 8.03 0.48 15.26
CA THR A 237 8.88 1.13 16.27
C THR A 237 10.24 1.44 15.68
N LYS A 238 10.95 2.38 16.34
CA LYS A 238 12.39 2.51 16.16
C LYS A 238 13.12 1.26 16.64
#